data_AF-A0A2I0NMI6-F1
#
_entry.id   AF-A0A2I0NMI6-F1
#
_cell.length_a   1.000
_cell.length_b   1.000
_cell.length_c   1.000
_cell.angle_alpha   90.00
_cell.angle_beta   90.00
_cell.angle_gamma   90.00
#
_symmetry.space_group_name_H-M   'P 1'
#
loop_
_entity.id
_entity.type
_entity.pdbx_description
1 polymer ?
#
loop_
_entity_poly.entity_id
_entity_poly.type
_entity_poly.pdbx_seq_one_letter_code
_entity_poly.pdbx_strand_id
1 'polypeptide(L)'
;TNGGLRGDAYEMAETAGCRIVVVEDDLRTLVQPKVLEMLDALEIDYLGVSLDALLVVAPPEAAPEIRRVVESAGVAMKEVGYVEEGTPESVLSVGGEIRDFTPRFRESAYTPVKKVVDEDKRDFEEMKAGVERAAEAALEKKLRILSRLRSS
;
A
#
# COMPACT_ATOMS: atom_id res chain seq x y z
N THR A 1 -7.26 -2.76 -2.67
CA THR A 1 -6.52 -3.47 -3.75
C THR A 1 -5.02 -3.42 -3.41
N ASN A 2 -4.09 -3.28 -4.37
CA ASN A 2 -2.69 -2.97 -4.05
C ASN A 2 -2.62 -1.75 -3.13
N GLY A 3 -1.79 -1.80 -2.08
CA GLY A 3 -1.71 -0.72 -1.09
C GLY A 3 -2.70 -0.83 0.08
N GLY A 4 -3.72 -1.68 -0.02
CA GLY A 4 -4.70 -1.91 1.06
C GLY A 4 -5.45 -0.65 1.48
N LEU A 5 -5.93 -0.62 2.73
CA LEU A 5 -6.63 0.53 3.30
C LEU A 5 -5.75 1.79 3.32
N ARG A 6 -4.44 1.65 3.57
CA ARG A 6 -3.49 2.77 3.53
C ARG A 6 -3.44 3.44 2.16
N GLY A 7 -3.30 2.63 1.12
CA GLY A 7 -3.27 3.08 -0.28
C GLY A 7 -4.56 3.79 -0.65
N ASP A 8 -5.70 3.12 -0.42
CA ASP A 8 -7.01 3.64 -0.78
C ASP A 8 -7.31 4.97 -0.03
N ALA A 9 -7.03 5.05 1.27
CA ALA A 9 -7.24 6.27 2.06
C ALA A 9 -6.32 7.42 1.62
N TYR A 10 -5.06 7.13 1.31
CA TYR A 10 -4.11 8.12 0.80
C TYR A 10 -4.55 8.67 -0.56
N GLU A 11 -4.88 7.81 -1.52
CA GLU A 11 -5.33 8.23 -2.85
C GLU A 11 -6.62 9.05 -2.79
N MET A 12 -7.57 8.66 -1.94
CA MET A 12 -8.80 9.42 -1.72
C MET A 12 -8.53 10.80 -1.12
N ALA A 13 -7.69 10.90 -0.10
CA ALA A 13 -7.35 12.17 0.56
C ALA A 13 -6.66 13.15 -0.41
N GLU A 14 -5.67 12.66 -1.15
CA GLU A 14 -4.95 13.43 -2.19
C GLU A 14 -5.90 13.92 -3.29
N THR A 15 -6.80 13.04 -3.76
CA THR A 15 -7.73 13.37 -4.86
C THR A 15 -8.82 14.35 -4.42
N ALA A 16 -9.38 14.15 -3.22
CA ALA A 16 -10.45 14.99 -2.69
C ALA A 16 -9.95 16.31 -2.07
N GLY A 17 -8.65 16.41 -1.78
CA GLY A 17 -8.06 17.59 -1.17
C GLY A 17 -8.47 17.79 0.29
N CYS A 18 -8.61 16.70 1.04
CA CYS A 18 -9.10 16.71 2.42
C CYS A 18 -8.29 15.80 3.33
N ARG A 19 -8.53 15.91 4.65
CA ARG A 19 -7.92 15.04 5.65
C ARG A 19 -8.84 13.87 5.97
N ILE A 20 -8.31 12.65 5.87
CA ILE A 20 -9.03 11.41 6.20
C ILE A 20 -8.43 10.83 7.48
N VAL A 21 -9.28 10.64 8.50
CA VAL A 21 -8.90 10.05 9.78
C VAL A 21 -9.45 8.64 9.86
N VAL A 22 -8.58 7.65 9.90
CA VAL A 22 -8.93 6.23 10.11
C VAL A 22 -8.79 5.89 11.59
N VAL A 23 -9.76 5.20 12.19
CA VAL A 23 -9.77 4.83 13.62
C VAL A 23 -9.50 3.34 13.76
N GLU A 24 -8.49 2.97 14.56
CA GLU A 24 -8.00 1.57 14.62
C GLU A 24 -8.95 0.60 15.34
N ASP A 25 -9.68 1.07 16.35
CA ASP A 25 -10.33 0.25 17.40
C ASP A 25 -11.03 -1.02 16.90
N ASP A 26 -11.70 -0.93 15.75
CA ASP A 26 -12.51 -2.00 15.19
C ASP A 26 -11.99 -2.61 13.88
N LEU A 27 -10.91 -2.08 13.30
CA LEU A 27 -10.44 -2.49 11.96
C LEU A 27 -10.07 -3.96 11.90
N ARG A 28 -9.38 -4.46 12.93
CA ARG A 28 -8.96 -5.87 12.99
C ARG A 28 -10.15 -6.84 13.00
N THR A 29 -11.30 -6.40 13.51
CA THR A 29 -12.52 -7.23 13.56
C THR A 29 -13.17 -7.43 12.19
N LEU A 30 -12.82 -6.60 11.20
CA LEU A 30 -13.27 -6.73 9.81
C LEU A 30 -12.42 -7.72 9.00
N VAL A 31 -11.30 -8.18 9.55
CA VAL A 31 -10.41 -9.13 8.87
C VAL A 31 -10.83 -10.56 9.21
N GLN A 32 -10.87 -11.42 8.20
CA GLN A 32 -11.17 -12.84 8.39
C GLN A 32 -10.14 -13.46 9.38
N PRO A 33 -10.57 -14.19 10.44
CA PRO A 33 -9.67 -14.59 11.52
C PRO A 33 -8.42 -15.40 11.12
N LYS A 34 -8.55 -16.36 10.19
CA LYS A 34 -7.44 -17.16 9.66
C LYS A 34 -6.49 -16.32 8.81
N VAL A 35 -7.03 -15.34 8.07
CA VAL A 35 -6.21 -14.40 7.30
C VAL A 35 -5.44 -13.50 8.26
N LEU A 36 -6.10 -12.96 9.28
CA LEU A 36 -5.46 -12.12 10.29
C LEU A 36 -4.34 -12.88 11.02
N GLU A 37 -4.61 -14.12 11.45
CA GLU A 37 -3.61 -14.99 12.10
C GLU A 37 -2.40 -15.23 11.20
N MET A 38 -2.61 -15.52 9.91
CA MET A 38 -1.53 -15.68 8.95
C MET A 38 -0.73 -14.39 8.76
N LEU A 39 -1.40 -13.24 8.64
CA LEU A 39 -0.74 -11.94 8.48
C LEU A 39 0.09 -11.60 9.72
N ASP A 40 -0.46 -11.79 10.92
CA ASP A 40 0.26 -11.57 12.18
C ASP A 40 1.48 -12.50 12.28
N ALA A 41 1.34 -13.80 11.94
CA ALA A 41 2.43 -14.78 11.99
C ALA A 41 3.57 -14.48 11.02
N LEU A 42 3.27 -13.82 9.89
CA LEU A 42 4.26 -13.40 8.89
C LEU A 42 4.76 -11.97 9.12
N GLU A 43 4.26 -11.28 10.14
CA GLU A 43 4.49 -9.85 10.40
C GLU A 43 4.07 -8.95 9.22
N ILE A 44 2.96 -9.31 8.57
CA ILE A 44 2.32 -8.55 7.50
C ILE A 44 1.35 -7.53 8.06
N ASP A 45 1.61 -6.26 7.74
CA ASP A 45 0.66 -5.18 8.00
C ASP A 45 -0.61 -5.37 7.16
N TYR A 46 -1.69 -5.80 7.83
CA TYR A 46 -2.99 -6.02 7.23
C TYR A 46 -3.58 -4.76 6.58
N LEU A 47 -3.16 -3.57 7.01
CA LEU A 47 -3.62 -2.29 6.47
C LEU A 47 -2.97 -1.95 5.13
N GLY A 48 -1.85 -2.59 4.80
CA GLY A 48 -1.06 -2.35 3.60
C GLY A 48 -1.26 -3.36 2.47
N VAL A 49 -2.15 -4.34 2.65
CA VAL A 49 -2.41 -5.41 1.66
C VAL A 49 -3.87 -5.48 1.27
N SER A 50 -4.16 -6.07 0.11
CA SER A 50 -5.54 -6.30 -0.34
C SER A 50 -6.19 -7.40 0.49
N LEU A 51 -7.31 -7.08 1.16
CA LEU A 51 -8.09 -8.02 1.97
C LEU A 51 -9.47 -8.36 1.37
N ASP A 52 -9.68 -8.03 0.09
CA ASP A 52 -10.99 -8.14 -0.58
C ASP A 52 -12.09 -7.36 0.16
N ALA A 53 -11.78 -6.10 0.49
CA ALA A 53 -12.66 -5.20 1.22
C ALA A 53 -12.99 -3.95 0.39
N LEU A 54 -14.10 -3.28 0.73
CA LEU A 54 -14.54 -2.04 0.13
C LEU A 54 -14.46 -0.91 1.16
N LEU A 55 -13.81 0.20 0.79
CA LEU A 55 -13.87 1.46 1.52
C LEU A 55 -14.98 2.34 0.94
N VAL A 56 -15.89 2.83 1.79
CA VAL A 56 -17.01 3.66 1.38
C VAL A 56 -17.00 4.96 2.17
N VAL A 57 -17.03 6.10 1.45
CA VAL A 57 -17.23 7.42 2.03
C VAL A 57 -18.65 7.88 1.72
N ALA A 58 -19.37 8.32 2.74
CA ALA A 58 -20.75 8.76 2.61
C ALA A 58 -21.07 9.91 3.58
N PRO A 59 -22.09 10.74 3.29
CA PRO A 59 -22.62 11.68 4.26
C PRO A 59 -23.08 10.95 5.55
N PRO A 60 -22.90 11.55 6.75
CA PRO A 60 -23.26 10.92 8.02
C PRO A 60 -24.71 10.44 8.09
N GLU A 61 -25.64 11.15 7.45
CA GLU A 61 -27.05 10.79 7.40
C GLU A 61 -27.34 9.52 6.57
N ALA A 62 -26.47 9.18 5.61
CA ALA A 62 -26.62 8.00 4.75
C ALA A 62 -25.91 6.76 5.31
N ALA A 63 -24.89 6.95 6.15
CA ALA A 63 -24.06 5.87 6.67
C ALA A 63 -24.86 4.75 7.40
N PRO A 64 -25.87 5.05 8.24
CA PRO A 64 -26.65 4.00 8.91
C PRO A 64 -27.41 3.09 7.94
N GLU A 65 -28.01 3.65 6.89
CA GLU A 65 -28.78 2.88 5.91
C GLU A 65 -27.87 2.06 5.00
N ILE A 66 -26.74 2.63 4.56
CA ILE A 66 -25.73 1.89 3.80
C ILE A 66 -25.26 0.67 4.59
N ARG A 67 -24.90 0.87 5.87
CA ARG A 67 -24.47 -0.24 6.74
C ARG A 67 -25.56 -1.29 6.88
N ARG A 68 -26.81 -0.89 7.12
CA ARG A 68 -27.95 -1.81 7.25
C ARG A 68 -28.14 -2.67 6.00
N VAL A 69 -28.05 -2.09 4.81
CA VAL A 69 -28.20 -2.80 3.54
C VAL A 69 -27.06 -3.82 3.36
N VAL A 70 -25.82 -3.43 3.59
CA VAL A 70 -24.65 -4.31 3.46
C VAL A 70 -24.69 -5.45 4.47
N GLU A 71 -25.01 -5.16 5.73
CA GLU A 71 -25.18 -6.17 6.79
C GLU A 71 -26.32 -7.15 6.47
N SER A 72 -27.42 -6.69 5.87
CA SER A 72 -28.53 -7.56 5.46
C SER A 72 -28.16 -8.57 4.37
N ALA A 73 -27.09 -8.29 3.60
CA ALA A 73 -26.51 -9.21 2.64
C ALA A 73 -25.49 -10.18 3.26
N GLY A 74 -25.29 -10.12 4.59
CA GLY A 74 -24.34 -10.96 5.32
C GLY A 74 -22.89 -10.50 5.24
N VAL A 75 -22.64 -9.24 4.86
CA VAL A 75 -21.29 -8.67 4.75
C VAL A 75 -21.03 -7.77 5.96
N ALA A 76 -19.90 -7.96 6.62
CA ALA A 76 -19.49 -7.11 7.74
C ALA A 76 -19.11 -5.71 7.26
N MET A 77 -19.67 -4.68 7.89
CA MET A 77 -19.36 -3.29 7.59
C MET A 77 -19.35 -2.48 8.89
N LYS A 78 -18.30 -1.68 9.10
CA LYS A 78 -18.20 -0.77 10.24
C LYS A 78 -17.80 0.61 9.76
N GLU A 79 -18.15 1.60 10.57
CA GLU A 79 -17.57 2.93 10.44
C GLU A 79 -16.13 2.87 10.96
N VAL A 80 -15.18 3.28 10.13
CA VAL A 80 -13.74 3.12 10.39
C VAL A 80 -13.00 4.44 10.43
N GLY A 81 -13.71 5.56 10.45
CA GLY A 81 -13.10 6.87 10.31
C GLY A 81 -14.07 7.95 9.87
N TYR A 82 -13.51 9.14 9.63
CA TYR A 82 -14.24 10.32 9.19
C TYR A 82 -13.34 11.21 8.31
N VAL A 83 -13.98 12.13 7.60
CA VAL A 83 -13.33 13.12 6.75
C VAL A 83 -13.45 14.49 7.42
N GLU A 84 -12.39 15.28 7.41
CA GLU A 84 -12.39 16.66 7.88
C GLU A 84 -11.67 17.60 6.90
N GLU A 85 -11.96 18.89 7.03
CA GLU A 85 -11.24 19.92 6.29
C GLU A 85 -9.77 19.96 6.75
N GLY A 86 -8.84 20.08 5.82
CA GLY A 86 -7.42 20.11 6.15
C GLY A 86 -6.52 19.93 4.94
N THR A 87 -5.23 19.80 5.21
CA THR A 87 -4.25 19.41 4.19
C THR A 87 -4.58 18.01 3.67
N PRO A 88 -4.36 17.74 2.37
CA PRO A 88 -4.54 16.40 1.82
C PRO A 88 -3.62 15.42 2.57
N GLU A 89 -4.21 14.59 3.41
CA GLU A 89 -3.48 13.56 4.16
C GLU A 89 -4.42 12.47 4.67
N SER A 90 -3.87 11.28 4.90
CA SER A 90 -4.54 10.22 5.63
C SER A 90 -3.76 9.89 6.89
N VAL A 91 -4.45 9.71 8.01
CA VAL A 91 -3.86 9.44 9.32
C VAL A 91 -4.58 8.31 10.04
N LEU A 92 -3.89 7.68 11.00
CA LEU A 92 -4.44 6.65 11.86
C LEU A 92 -4.58 7.16 13.28
N SER A 93 -5.78 7.11 13.84
CA SER A 93 -6.07 7.39 15.25
C SER A 93 -6.06 6.10 16.05
N VAL A 94 -5.14 5.98 17.00
CA VAL A 94 -4.98 4.82 17.88
C VAL A 94 -5.13 5.27 19.32
N GLY A 95 -6.25 4.92 19.96
CA GLY A 95 -6.55 5.41 21.32
C GLY A 95 -6.58 6.95 21.41
N GLY A 96 -6.95 7.62 20.32
CA GLY A 96 -6.95 9.09 20.19
C GLY A 96 -5.62 9.71 19.77
N GLU A 97 -4.53 8.93 19.66
CA GLU A 97 -3.25 9.43 19.16
C GLU A 97 -3.16 9.32 17.64
N ILE A 98 -2.80 10.43 16.99
CA ILE A 98 -2.55 10.48 15.55
C ILE A 98 -1.20 9.86 15.20
N ARG A 99 -1.21 8.92 14.25
CA ARG A 99 -0.04 8.22 13.71
C ARG A 99 -0.01 8.29 12.20
N ASP A 100 1.20 8.11 11.66
CA ASP A 100 1.44 8.03 10.22
C ASP A 100 0.63 6.87 9.59
N PHE A 101 -0.13 7.23 8.54
CA PHE A 101 -0.90 6.28 7.75
C PHE A 101 -0.50 6.22 6.28
N THR A 102 0.62 6.83 5.93
CA THR A 102 1.10 6.85 4.54
C THR A 102 1.31 5.44 3.97
N PRO A 103 1.07 5.24 2.66
CA PRO A 103 1.32 3.97 2.01
C PRO A 103 2.80 3.61 2.11
N ARG A 104 3.08 2.43 2.66
CA ARG A 104 4.46 1.95 2.75
C ARG A 104 4.81 1.24 1.46
N PHE A 105 5.59 1.90 0.59
CA PHE A 105 5.99 1.35 -0.70
C PHE A 105 6.89 0.12 -0.53
N ARG A 106 6.35 -1.10 -0.69
CA ARG A 106 7.12 -2.33 -0.87
C ARG A 106 6.37 -3.30 -1.79
N GLU A 107 7.02 -3.72 -2.87
CA GLU A 107 6.49 -4.67 -3.88
C GLU A 107 6.29 -6.12 -3.34
N SER A 108 6.32 -6.37 -2.03
CA SER A 108 6.13 -7.72 -1.48
C SER A 108 5.56 -7.69 -0.07
N ALA A 109 4.80 -8.72 0.27
CA ALA A 109 4.32 -9.00 1.62
C ALA A 109 5.49 -8.89 2.62
N TYR A 110 5.26 -8.17 3.72
CA TYR A 110 6.23 -8.05 4.81
C TYR A 110 6.56 -9.46 5.32
N THR A 111 7.83 -9.80 5.27
CA THR A 111 8.37 -10.87 6.11
C THR A 111 9.64 -10.30 6.71
N PRO A 112 9.94 -10.58 8.00
CA PRO A 112 11.15 -10.10 8.67
C PRO A 112 12.43 -10.54 7.96
N VAL A 113 12.36 -11.55 7.09
CA VAL A 113 13.48 -12.06 6.29
C VAL A 113 14.13 -10.96 5.42
N LYS A 114 13.41 -9.91 5.01
CA LYS A 114 14.02 -8.82 4.24
C LYS A 114 14.77 -7.77 5.09
N LYS A 115 14.54 -7.67 6.41
CA LYS A 115 15.30 -6.74 7.27
C LYS A 115 16.76 -7.14 7.45
N VAL A 116 17.08 -8.43 7.29
CA VAL A 116 18.43 -8.96 7.52
C VAL A 116 19.34 -8.80 6.29
N VAL A 117 18.79 -8.49 5.11
CA VAL A 117 19.55 -8.44 3.85
C VAL A 117 19.87 -7.01 3.39
N ASP A 118 19.33 -5.99 4.08
CA ASP A 118 19.52 -4.58 3.72
C ASP A 118 20.69 -3.89 4.46
N GLU A 119 21.44 -4.63 5.29
CA GLU A 119 22.68 -4.11 5.92
C GLU A 119 23.96 -4.45 5.14
N ASP A 120 23.87 -5.12 3.99
CA ASP A 120 24.97 -5.08 3.05
C ASP A 120 24.89 -3.77 2.26
N LYS A 121 25.57 -2.74 2.81
CA LYS A 121 26.00 -1.56 2.06
C LYS A 121 26.87 -2.01 0.89
N ARG A 122 26.25 -2.55 -0.16
CA ARG A 122 26.90 -2.75 -1.46
C ARG A 122 27.38 -1.38 -1.91
N ASP A 123 28.66 -1.30 -2.26
CA ASP A 123 29.32 -0.04 -2.60
C ASP A 123 28.57 0.60 -3.77
N PHE A 124 28.03 1.80 -3.54
CA PHE A 124 27.26 2.54 -4.53
C PHE A 124 28.06 2.75 -5.82
N GLU A 125 29.38 2.92 -5.70
CA GLU A 125 30.27 3.07 -6.85
C GLU A 125 30.42 1.76 -7.62
N GLU A 126 30.44 0.61 -6.95
CA GLU A 126 30.49 -0.69 -7.62
C GLU A 126 29.20 -0.97 -8.41
N MET A 127 28.05 -0.61 -7.84
CA MET A 127 26.75 -0.73 -8.50
C MET A 127 26.67 0.20 -9.73
N LYS A 128 27.09 1.45 -9.59
CA LYS A 128 27.14 2.42 -10.69
C LYS A 128 28.03 1.91 -11.84
N ALA A 129 29.23 1.42 -11.52
CA ALA A 129 30.12 0.82 -12.51
C ALA A 129 29.51 -0.43 -13.17
N GLY A 130 28.72 -1.22 -12.43
CA GLY A 130 27.97 -2.35 -12.97
C GLY A 130 26.91 -1.94 -13.99
N VAL A 131 26.16 -0.87 -13.70
CA VAL A 131 25.15 -0.32 -14.60
C VAL A 131 25.79 0.26 -15.87
N GLU A 132 26.90 0.99 -15.73
CA GLU A 132 27.65 1.54 -16.87
C GLU A 132 28.15 0.43 -17.80
N ARG A 133 28.77 -0.63 -17.25
CA ARG A 133 29.21 -1.80 -18.04
C ARG A 133 28.06 -2.48 -18.77
N ALA A 134 26.91 -2.63 -18.12
CA ALA A 134 25.73 -3.24 -18.74
C ALA A 134 25.19 -2.38 -19.90
N ALA A 135 25.19 -1.06 -19.73
CA ALA A 135 24.77 -0.11 -20.77
C ALA A 135 25.73 -0.13 -21.98
N GLU A 136 27.04 -0.16 -21.74
CA GLU A 136 28.05 -0.27 -22.80
C GLU A 136 27.92 -1.58 -23.57
N ALA A 137 27.79 -2.72 -22.87
CA ALA A 137 27.61 -4.02 -23.51
C ALA A 137 26.33 -4.08 -24.37
N ALA A 138 25.25 -3.45 -23.91
CA ALA A 138 24.01 -3.35 -24.68
C ALA A 138 24.19 -2.48 -25.95
N LEU A 139 24.94 -1.37 -25.84
CA LEU A 139 25.25 -0.49 -26.95
C LEU A 139 26.13 -1.18 -28.00
N GLU A 140 27.17 -1.90 -27.57
CA GLU A 140 28.03 -2.68 -28.47
C GLU A 140 27.23 -3.76 -29.21
N LYS A 141 26.35 -4.48 -28.50
CA LYS A 141 25.48 -5.49 -29.11
C LYS A 141 24.58 -4.86 -30.17
N LYS A 142 24.00 -3.69 -29.89
CA LYS A 142 23.16 -2.94 -30.83
C LYS A 142 23.94 -2.55 -32.08
N LEU A 143 25.13 -1.98 -31.93
CA LEU A 143 25.98 -1.57 -33.06
C LEU A 143 26.42 -2.75 -33.92
N ARG A 144 26.76 -3.88 -33.29
CA ARG A 144 27.12 -5.13 -33.99
C ARG A 144 25.96 -5.70 -34.80
N ILE A 145 24.73 -5.57 -34.32
CA ILE A 145 23.54 -6.01 -35.07
C ILE A 145 23.27 -5.06 -36.23
N LEU A 146 23.36 -3.75 -36.01
CA LEU A 146 23.16 -2.74 -37.06
C LEU A 146 24.19 -2.86 -38.19
N SER A 147 25.45 -3.17 -37.88
CA SER A 147 26.47 -3.39 -38.92
C SER A 147 26.15 -4.59 -39.80
N ARG A 148 25.70 -5.72 -39.20
CA ARG A 148 25.27 -6.91 -39.95
C ARG A 148 24.06 -6.65 -40.84
N LEU A 149 23.10 -5.85 -40.36
CA LEU A 149 21.92 -5.49 -41.15
C LEU A 149 22.22 -4.53 -42.31
N ARG A 150 23.26 -3.70 -42.20
CA ARG A 150 23.69 -2.76 -43.26
C ARG A 150 24.63 -3.39 -44.31
N SER A 151 25.12 -4.59 -44.05
CA SER A 151 26.01 -5.34 -44.94
C SER A 151 25.34 -6.56 -45.60
N SER A 152 24.02 -6.67 -45.44
CA SER A 152 23.11 -7.50 -46.26
C SER A 152 22.32 -6.60 -47.21
#